data_AF-A0A2E1ALA9-F1
#
_entry.id   AF-A0A2E1ALA9-F1
#
_cell.length_a   1.000
_cell.length_b   1.000
_cell.length_c   1.000
_cell.angle_alpha   90.00
_cell.angle_beta   90.00
_cell.angle_gamma   90.00
#
_symmetry.space_group_name_H-M   'P 1'
#
loop_
_entity.id
_entity.type
_entity.pdbx_description
1 polymer ?
#
loop_
_entity_poly.entity_id
_entity_poly.type
_entity_poly.pdbx_seq_one_letter_code
_entity_poly.pdbx_strand_id
1 'polypeptide(L)'
;MSAHFKAILQALLVTFLWSTSVILIIVGLETIPALTFAGLRYTVAFIILLPFAIRQSRKQSIRQLTRADWLLLAGLGLAMYTLTQGSQFLALQYLPAATHSLLLNFSSVVVLVMGVFWLSESPTRAQIVGLLIFLVGVVLYFYPVAFSPDQWLGIGITAFQIVANALAAVLGRYINRSTKLSALLTTTVSMGIGALTLLFGGLAVQGLPILDLNSLLIIGWLALVNTAFAFTLWNHTLRTLTAVESSLINSTMLIQIGILAWIFLGDSLSLQEIIGMLIAAVGVMLVQLKGRRSQPAT
;
A
#
# COMPACT_ATOMS: atom_id res chain seq x y z
N MET A 1 -27.33 7.03 -12.33
CA MET A 1 -26.41 6.54 -11.29
C MET A 1 -25.97 7.70 -10.41
N SER A 2 -26.11 7.60 -9.08
CA SER A 2 -25.65 8.64 -8.14
C SER A 2 -24.13 8.80 -8.18
N ALA A 3 -23.63 9.99 -7.83
CA ALA A 3 -22.18 10.24 -7.75
C ALA A 3 -21.49 9.31 -6.75
N HIS A 4 -22.17 8.99 -5.65
CA HIS A 4 -21.70 8.06 -4.62
C HIS A 4 -21.56 6.63 -5.14
N PHE A 5 -22.57 6.11 -5.86
CA PHE A 5 -22.48 4.78 -6.47
C PHE A 5 -21.35 4.66 -7.49
N LYS A 6 -21.13 5.71 -8.30
CA LYS A 6 -19.98 5.77 -9.22
C LYS A 6 -18.65 5.71 -8.47
N ALA A 7 -18.52 6.42 -7.34
CA ALA A 7 -17.30 6.40 -6.54
C ALA A 7 -17.02 5.03 -5.93
N ILE A 8 -18.05 4.30 -5.48
CA ILE A 8 -17.91 2.91 -5.01
C ILE A 8 -17.36 2.01 -6.13
N LEU A 9 -17.96 2.06 -7.32
CA LEU A 9 -17.50 1.25 -8.47
C LEU A 9 -16.07 1.57 -8.87
N GLN A 10 -15.70 2.86 -8.87
CA GLN A 10 -14.33 3.30 -9.13
C GLN A 10 -13.34 2.79 -8.07
N ALA A 11 -13.73 2.83 -6.80
CA ALA A 11 -12.88 2.36 -5.70
C ALA A 11 -12.70 0.83 -5.76
N LEU A 12 -13.75 0.08 -6.09
CA LEU A 12 -13.67 -1.37 -6.32
C LEU A 12 -12.75 -1.69 -7.51
N LEU A 13 -12.87 -0.96 -8.61
CA LEU A 13 -11.95 -1.09 -9.75
C LEU A 13 -10.50 -0.81 -9.34
N VAL A 14 -10.25 0.24 -8.55
CA VAL A 14 -8.90 0.53 -8.05
C VAL A 14 -8.37 -0.63 -7.21
N THR A 15 -9.15 -1.18 -6.28
CA THR A 15 -8.70 -2.30 -5.46
C THR A 15 -8.40 -3.54 -6.29
N PHE A 16 -9.18 -3.77 -7.35
CA PHE A 16 -8.91 -4.84 -8.30
C PHE A 16 -7.60 -4.60 -9.07
N LEU A 17 -7.38 -3.37 -9.54
CA LEU A 17 -6.10 -2.98 -10.16
C LEU A 17 -4.94 -3.17 -9.16
N TRP A 18 -5.06 -2.74 -7.91
CA TRP A 18 -3.99 -2.97 -6.94
C TRP A 18 -3.78 -4.45 -6.60
N SER A 19 -4.84 -5.26 -6.57
CA SER A 19 -4.73 -6.70 -6.35
C SER A 19 -4.01 -7.39 -7.51
N THR A 20 -4.35 -7.06 -8.77
CA THR A 20 -3.61 -7.54 -9.95
C THR A 20 -2.16 -7.06 -9.98
N SER A 21 -1.87 -5.89 -9.40
CA SER A 21 -0.49 -5.41 -9.24
C SER A 21 0.36 -6.36 -8.41
N VAL A 22 -0.19 -6.99 -7.37
CA VAL A 22 0.56 -7.94 -6.53
C VAL A 22 0.99 -9.16 -7.34
N ILE A 23 0.08 -9.68 -8.16
CA ILE A 23 0.36 -10.82 -9.05
C ILE A 23 1.45 -10.48 -10.06
N LEU A 24 1.33 -9.34 -10.74
CA LEU A 24 2.34 -8.89 -11.71
C LEU A 24 3.69 -8.57 -11.07
N ILE A 25 3.71 -8.15 -9.80
CA ILE A 25 4.96 -8.02 -9.05
C ILE A 25 5.60 -9.40 -8.90
N ILE A 26 4.87 -10.41 -8.41
CA ILE A 26 5.43 -11.76 -8.24
C ILE A 26 5.96 -12.32 -9.55
N VAL A 27 5.18 -12.22 -10.63
CA VAL A 27 5.61 -12.66 -11.97
C VAL A 27 6.88 -11.90 -12.43
N GLY A 28 6.93 -10.58 -12.23
CA GLY A 28 8.12 -9.80 -12.60
C GLY A 28 9.34 -10.04 -11.70
N LEU A 29 9.14 -10.52 -10.46
CA LEU A 29 10.24 -10.84 -9.54
C LEU A 29 11.02 -12.09 -9.95
N GLU A 30 10.48 -12.91 -10.87
CA GLU A 30 11.20 -14.05 -11.45
C GLU A 30 12.40 -13.61 -12.30
N THR A 31 12.35 -12.41 -12.90
CA THR A 31 13.39 -11.91 -13.81
C THR A 31 14.07 -10.63 -13.31
N ILE A 32 13.38 -9.82 -12.50
CA ILE A 32 13.85 -8.50 -12.07
C ILE A 32 14.08 -8.49 -10.55
N PRO A 33 15.28 -8.10 -10.07
CA PRO A 33 15.51 -7.95 -8.64
C PRO A 33 14.55 -6.94 -7.98
N ALA A 34 14.05 -7.26 -6.77
CA ALA A 34 12.95 -6.54 -6.13
C ALA A 34 13.11 -5.02 -6.00
N LEU A 35 14.24 -4.55 -5.49
CA LEU A 35 14.44 -3.12 -5.24
C LEU A 35 14.58 -2.36 -6.54
N THR A 36 15.32 -2.93 -7.50
CA THR A 36 15.44 -2.36 -8.83
C THR A 36 14.09 -2.34 -9.56
N PHE A 37 13.30 -3.40 -9.44
CA PHE A 37 11.97 -3.48 -10.04
C PHE A 37 11.03 -2.42 -9.48
N ALA A 38 10.98 -2.29 -8.15
CA ALA A 38 10.22 -1.22 -7.50
C ALA A 38 10.69 0.16 -7.96
N GLY A 39 12.01 0.39 -7.97
CA GLY A 39 12.62 1.64 -8.43
C GLY A 39 12.25 1.99 -9.87
N LEU A 40 12.29 1.01 -10.79
CA LEU A 40 11.88 1.18 -12.19
C LEU A 40 10.40 1.54 -12.30
N ARG A 41 9.51 0.78 -11.66
CA ARG A 41 8.07 1.05 -11.65
C ARG A 41 7.74 2.46 -11.19
N TYR A 42 8.26 2.87 -10.03
CA TYR A 42 7.93 4.19 -9.47
C TYR A 42 8.64 5.32 -10.20
N THR A 43 9.81 5.09 -10.79
CA THR A 43 10.48 6.07 -11.66
C THR A 43 9.68 6.32 -12.94
N VAL A 44 9.18 5.27 -13.59
CA VAL A 44 8.32 5.41 -14.78
C VAL A 44 7.01 6.12 -14.41
N ALA A 45 6.39 5.76 -13.27
CA ALA A 45 5.19 6.45 -12.79
C ALA A 45 5.45 7.93 -12.50
N PHE A 46 6.59 8.25 -11.89
CA PHE A 46 7.02 9.63 -11.66
C PHE A 46 7.15 10.40 -12.99
N ILE A 47 7.81 9.82 -14.00
CA ILE A 47 7.96 10.44 -15.33
C ILE A 47 6.59 10.68 -15.97
N ILE A 48 5.65 9.74 -15.85
CA ILE A 48 4.27 9.89 -16.37
C ILE A 48 3.53 11.03 -15.66
N LEU A 49 3.68 11.17 -14.34
CA LEU A 49 2.99 12.20 -13.55
C LEU A 49 3.64 13.58 -13.66
N LEU A 50 4.94 13.64 -13.97
CA LEU A 50 5.74 14.87 -13.98
C LEU A 50 5.15 15.97 -14.87
N PRO A 51 4.75 15.73 -16.13
CA PRO A 51 4.11 16.74 -16.99
C PRO A 51 2.86 17.39 -16.38
N PHE A 52 2.09 16.63 -15.60
CA PHE A 52 0.88 17.13 -14.94
C PHE A 52 1.19 17.94 -13.67
N ALA A 53 2.29 17.61 -12.99
CA ALA A 53 2.75 18.33 -11.80
C ALA A 53 3.41 19.67 -12.16
N ILE A 54 4.15 19.76 -13.27
CA ILE A 54 4.91 20.95 -13.68
C ILE A 54 4.13 21.92 -14.60
N ARG A 55 2.81 21.80 -14.69
CA ARG A 55 1.99 22.79 -15.41
C ARG A 55 2.24 24.20 -14.86
N GLN A 56 2.16 25.21 -15.73
CA GLN A 56 2.58 26.59 -15.43
C GLN A 56 2.00 27.15 -14.11
N SER A 57 0.75 26.82 -13.79
CA SER A 57 0.07 27.22 -12.55
C SER A 57 0.68 26.65 -11.26
N ARG A 58 1.51 25.60 -11.35
CA ARG A 58 2.14 24.92 -10.20
C ARG A 58 3.65 25.10 -10.14
N LYS A 59 4.29 25.54 -11.22
CA LYS A 59 5.75 25.85 -11.23
C LYS A 59 6.10 26.92 -10.20
N GLN A 60 5.22 27.90 -9.99
CA GLN A 60 5.43 28.95 -9.01
C GLN A 60 5.42 28.42 -7.57
N SER A 61 4.55 27.43 -7.28
CA SER A 61 4.53 26.75 -5.99
C SER A 61 5.82 25.98 -5.71
N ILE A 62 6.41 25.35 -6.72
CA ILE A 62 7.71 24.65 -6.58
C ILE A 62 8.83 25.63 -6.25
N ARG A 63 8.86 26.78 -6.91
CA ARG A 63 9.89 27.82 -6.68
C ARG A 63 9.81 28.46 -5.29
N GLN A 64 8.65 28.37 -4.65
CA GLN A 64 8.41 28.92 -3.31
C GLN A 64 8.69 27.90 -2.19
N LEU A 65 9.06 26.66 -2.52
CA LEU A 65 9.38 25.65 -1.53
C LEU A 65 10.60 26.06 -0.70
N THR A 66 10.42 26.05 0.61
CA THR A 66 11.51 26.27 1.56
C THR A 66 12.37 25.01 1.70
N ARG A 67 13.54 25.13 2.34
CA ARG A 67 14.36 23.95 2.68
C ARG A 67 13.61 22.95 3.56
N ALA A 68 12.78 23.44 4.47
CA ALA A 68 11.96 22.59 5.33
C ALA A 68 10.94 21.78 4.52
N ASP A 69 10.29 22.40 3.52
CA ASP A 69 9.35 21.70 2.64
C ASP A 69 10.04 20.60 1.83
N TRP A 70 11.24 20.88 1.32
CA TRP A 70 12.04 19.88 0.61
C TRP A 70 12.45 18.71 1.51
N LEU A 71 12.85 18.96 2.76
CA LEU A 71 13.16 17.90 3.72
C LEU A 71 11.93 17.06 4.06
N LEU A 72 10.76 17.68 4.21
CA LEU A 72 9.51 16.97 4.45
C LEU A 72 9.10 16.10 3.24
N LEU A 73 9.19 16.65 2.02
CA LEU A 73 8.91 15.91 0.79
C LEU A 73 9.90 14.77 0.57
N ALA A 74 11.18 14.96 0.89
CA ALA A 74 12.19 13.92 0.85
C ALA A 74 11.90 12.83 1.88
N GLY A 75 11.62 13.20 3.13
CA GLY A 75 11.24 12.25 4.18
C GLY A 75 9.99 11.44 3.83
N LEU A 76 8.96 12.09 3.26
CA LEU A 76 7.79 11.40 2.73
C LEU A 76 8.15 10.47 1.58
N GLY A 77 9.00 10.91 0.65
CA GLY A 77 9.44 10.11 -0.48
C GLY A 77 10.17 8.83 -0.05
N LEU A 78 11.11 8.96 0.87
CA LEU A 78 11.84 7.84 1.45
C LEU A 78 10.91 6.89 2.20
N ALA A 79 10.07 7.39 3.10
CA ALA A 79 9.16 6.55 3.87
C ALA A 79 8.14 5.82 2.97
N MET A 80 7.50 6.55 2.05
CA MET A 80 6.39 6.05 1.25
C MET A 80 6.86 5.17 0.09
N TYR A 81 7.90 5.55 -0.65
CA TYR A 81 8.30 4.81 -1.85
C TYR A 81 9.51 3.93 -1.60
N THR A 82 10.59 4.47 -1.01
CA THR A 82 11.81 3.67 -0.79
C THR A 82 11.58 2.58 0.25
N LEU A 83 11.12 2.94 1.45
CA LEU A 83 10.97 2.01 2.56
C LEU A 83 9.71 1.16 2.40
N THR A 84 8.54 1.78 2.22
CA THR A 84 7.28 1.01 2.15
C THR A 84 7.19 0.19 0.86
N GLN A 85 7.31 0.81 -0.32
CA GLN A 85 7.17 0.06 -1.57
C GLN A 85 8.38 -0.84 -1.87
N GLY A 86 9.60 -0.43 -1.51
CA GLY A 86 10.77 -1.32 -1.60
C GLY A 86 10.61 -2.58 -0.74
N SER A 87 10.15 -2.43 0.51
CA SER A 87 9.89 -3.57 1.39
C SER A 87 8.75 -4.45 0.89
N GLN A 88 7.73 -3.89 0.23
CA GLN A 88 6.67 -4.68 -0.40
C GLN A 88 7.25 -5.65 -1.44
N PHE A 89 8.07 -5.14 -2.36
CA PHE A 89 8.66 -5.97 -3.41
C PHE A 89 9.61 -7.02 -2.83
N LEU A 90 10.41 -6.66 -1.81
CA LEU A 90 11.26 -7.63 -1.12
C LEU A 90 10.43 -8.69 -0.39
N ALA A 91 9.40 -8.31 0.35
CA ALA A 91 8.56 -9.26 1.08
C ALA A 91 7.88 -10.27 0.13
N LEU A 92 7.43 -9.82 -1.04
CA LEU A 92 6.82 -10.67 -2.06
C LEU A 92 7.80 -11.63 -2.75
N GLN A 93 9.12 -11.50 -2.56
CA GLN A 93 10.08 -12.55 -2.95
C GLN A 93 10.03 -13.75 -2.01
N TYR A 94 9.62 -13.55 -0.76
CA TYR A 94 9.72 -14.54 0.30
C TYR A 94 8.36 -15.06 0.78
N LEU A 95 7.28 -14.36 0.43
CA LEU A 95 5.93 -14.67 0.89
C LEU A 95 4.96 -14.85 -0.28
N PRO A 96 4.04 -15.83 -0.18
CA PRO A 96 2.88 -15.90 -1.05
C PRO A 96 2.04 -14.62 -0.97
N ALA A 97 1.36 -14.28 -2.07
CA ALA A 97 0.55 -13.07 -2.18
C ALA A 97 -0.52 -12.97 -1.08
N ALA A 98 -1.22 -14.07 -0.81
CA ALA A 98 -2.24 -14.19 0.22
C ALA A 98 -1.68 -13.91 1.63
N THR A 99 -0.53 -14.51 1.94
CA THR A 99 0.18 -14.33 3.21
C THR A 99 0.60 -12.88 3.42
N HIS A 100 1.23 -12.26 2.41
CA HIS A 100 1.62 -10.85 2.47
C HIS A 100 0.41 -9.93 2.69
N SER A 101 -0.69 -10.16 1.97
CA SER A 101 -1.92 -9.37 2.10
C SER A 101 -2.57 -9.52 3.48
N LEU A 102 -2.59 -10.72 4.04
CA LEU A 102 -3.10 -10.97 5.40
C LEU A 102 -2.25 -10.23 6.44
N LEU A 103 -0.92 -10.29 6.32
CA LEU A 103 -0.01 -9.59 7.22
C LEU A 103 -0.19 -8.07 7.14
N LEU A 104 -0.38 -7.49 5.95
CA LEU A 104 -0.62 -6.05 5.81
C LEU A 104 -1.85 -5.55 6.56
N ASN A 105 -2.87 -6.40 6.75
CA ASN A 105 -4.07 -6.04 7.51
C ASN A 105 -3.79 -5.79 9.00
N PHE A 106 -2.66 -6.29 9.54
CA PHE A 106 -2.19 -5.90 10.88
C PHE A 106 -1.95 -4.39 11.00
N SER A 107 -1.73 -3.66 9.89
CA SER A 107 -1.63 -2.18 9.93
C SER A 107 -2.83 -1.55 10.63
N SER A 108 -4.06 -2.04 10.37
CA SER A 108 -5.28 -1.52 11.00
C SER A 108 -5.29 -1.78 12.51
N VAL A 109 -4.76 -2.93 12.93
CA VAL A 109 -4.62 -3.32 14.34
C VAL A 109 -3.55 -2.49 15.03
N VAL A 110 -2.39 -2.28 14.39
CA VAL A 110 -1.31 -1.45 14.92
C VAL A 110 -1.81 -0.01 15.12
N VAL A 111 -2.57 0.54 14.17
CA VAL A 111 -3.20 1.86 14.33
C VAL A 111 -4.15 1.91 15.52
N LEU A 112 -4.99 0.89 15.71
CA LEU A 112 -5.87 0.79 16.88
C LEU A 112 -5.04 0.81 18.18
N VAL A 113 -4.01 -0.03 18.27
CA VAL A 113 -3.15 -0.15 19.45
C VAL A 113 -2.42 1.17 19.74
N MET A 114 -1.86 1.82 18.71
CA MET A 114 -1.23 3.13 18.85
C MET A 114 -2.22 4.20 19.32
N GLY A 115 -3.47 4.17 18.87
CA GLY A 115 -4.52 5.08 19.36
C GLY A 115 -4.78 4.93 20.86
N VAL A 116 -4.76 3.70 21.38
CA VAL A 116 -4.93 3.45 22.82
C VAL A 116 -3.77 4.00 23.63
N PHE A 117 -2.54 3.67 23.26
CA PHE A 117 -1.36 4.02 24.07
C PHE A 117 -0.92 5.47 23.91
N TRP A 118 -1.04 6.05 22.71
CA TRP A 118 -0.49 7.37 22.40
C TRP A 118 -1.54 8.48 22.41
N LEU A 119 -2.78 8.18 22.01
CA LEU A 119 -3.88 9.15 21.97
C LEU A 119 -4.84 9.02 23.15
N SER A 120 -4.59 8.05 24.06
CA SER A 120 -5.47 7.73 25.19
C SER A 120 -6.91 7.45 24.76
N GLU A 121 -7.11 6.96 23.53
CA GLU A 121 -8.42 6.58 23.03
C GLU A 121 -8.83 5.22 23.63
N SER A 122 -10.02 5.15 24.23
CA SER A 122 -10.54 3.86 24.71
C SER A 122 -11.12 3.06 23.53
N PRO A 123 -10.60 1.85 23.24
CA PRO A 123 -11.11 1.04 22.14
C PRO A 123 -12.54 0.61 22.46
N THR A 124 -13.44 0.76 21.49
CA THR A 124 -14.83 0.32 21.66
C THR A 124 -14.89 -1.21 21.78
N ARG A 125 -15.92 -1.73 22.45
CA ARG A 125 -16.13 -3.19 22.57
C ARG A 125 -16.09 -3.91 21.21
N ALA A 126 -16.60 -3.28 20.13
CA ALA A 126 -16.57 -3.89 18.81
C ALA A 126 -15.17 -3.94 18.20
N GLN A 127 -14.31 -2.96 18.48
CA GLN A 127 -12.90 -2.99 18.05
C GLN A 127 -12.13 -4.08 18.77
N ILE A 128 -12.38 -4.28 20.07
CA ILE A 128 -11.79 -5.37 20.84
C ILE A 128 -12.26 -6.73 20.26
N VAL A 129 -13.57 -6.90 20.05
CA VAL A 129 -14.12 -8.13 19.45
C VAL A 129 -13.55 -8.34 18.04
N GLY A 130 -13.49 -7.31 17.21
CA GLY A 130 -12.92 -7.38 15.87
C GLY A 130 -11.44 -7.77 15.88
N LEU A 131 -10.66 -7.23 16.81
CA LEU A 131 -9.26 -7.60 17.02
C LEU A 131 -9.13 -9.08 17.39
N LEU A 132 -9.93 -9.57 18.34
CA LEU A 132 -9.91 -10.97 18.74
C LEU A 132 -10.28 -11.90 17.58
N ILE A 133 -11.34 -11.57 16.82
CA ILE A 133 -11.74 -12.31 15.62
C ILE A 133 -10.61 -12.32 14.60
N PHE A 134 -9.96 -11.17 14.38
CA PHE A 134 -8.83 -11.08 13.46
C PHE A 134 -7.68 -12.01 13.86
N LEU A 135 -7.29 -11.99 15.15
CA LEU A 135 -6.23 -12.85 15.67
C LEU A 135 -6.59 -14.34 15.54
N VAL A 136 -7.84 -14.72 15.80
CA VAL A 136 -8.31 -16.10 15.57
C VAL A 136 -8.17 -16.50 14.10
N GLY A 137 -8.56 -15.62 13.17
CA GLY A 137 -8.42 -15.87 11.74
C GLY A 137 -6.96 -16.05 11.32
N VAL A 138 -6.05 -15.24 11.85
CA VAL A 138 -4.61 -15.33 11.59
C VAL A 138 -4.01 -16.62 12.17
N VAL A 139 -4.35 -16.98 13.41
CA VAL A 139 -3.89 -18.22 14.03
C VAL A 139 -4.39 -19.43 13.23
N LEU A 140 -5.65 -19.43 12.81
CA LEU A 140 -6.20 -20.50 11.99
C LEU A 140 -5.52 -20.57 10.62
N TYR A 141 -5.23 -19.43 9.99
CA TYR A 141 -4.55 -19.39 8.69
C TYR A 141 -3.16 -20.03 8.75
N PHE A 142 -2.39 -19.77 9.81
CA PHE A 142 -1.01 -20.25 9.93
C PHE A 142 -0.84 -21.57 10.70
N TYR A 143 -1.91 -22.21 11.16
CA TYR A 143 -1.80 -23.44 11.95
C TYR A 143 -1.66 -24.69 11.05
N PRO A 144 -0.79 -25.66 11.38
CA PRO A 144 0.31 -25.58 12.33
C PRO A 144 1.40 -24.63 11.82
N VAL A 145 1.99 -23.84 12.73
CA VAL A 145 3.01 -22.84 12.35
C VAL A 145 4.28 -23.54 11.88
N ALA A 146 4.53 -23.50 10.58
CA ALA A 146 5.65 -24.18 9.93
C ALA A 146 6.28 -23.30 8.85
N PHE A 147 6.84 -22.15 9.27
CA PHE A 147 7.51 -21.23 8.35
C PHE A 147 8.96 -21.63 8.05
N SER A 148 9.38 -21.49 6.80
CA SER A 148 10.79 -21.57 6.41
C SER A 148 11.59 -20.33 6.90
N PRO A 149 12.93 -20.39 6.96
CA PRO A 149 13.75 -19.22 7.28
C PRO A 149 13.47 -18.00 6.37
N ASP A 150 13.26 -18.25 5.08
CA ASP A 150 12.92 -17.21 4.10
C ASP A 150 11.56 -16.57 4.41
N GLN A 151 10.55 -17.37 4.77
CA GLN A 151 9.24 -16.84 5.16
C GLN A 151 9.33 -15.98 6.43
N TRP A 152 10.16 -16.36 7.41
CA TRP A 152 10.42 -15.51 8.58
C TRP A 152 11.04 -14.18 8.22
N LEU A 153 12.01 -14.17 7.28
CA LEU A 153 12.58 -12.95 6.74
C LEU A 153 11.50 -12.09 6.05
N GLY A 154 10.66 -12.70 5.22
CA GLY A 154 9.53 -12.03 4.57
C GLY A 154 8.53 -11.42 5.56
N ILE A 155 8.21 -12.12 6.66
CA ILE A 155 7.36 -11.62 7.74
C ILE A 155 8.02 -10.40 8.40
N GLY A 156 9.32 -10.48 8.71
CA GLY A 156 10.09 -9.36 9.28
C GLY A 156 10.11 -8.13 8.37
N ILE A 157 10.33 -8.31 7.07
CA ILE A 157 10.27 -7.24 6.07
C ILE A 157 8.86 -6.64 6.00
N THR A 158 7.82 -7.46 6.05
CA THR A 158 6.43 -7.00 6.05
C THR A 158 6.10 -6.21 7.33
N ALA A 159 6.59 -6.63 8.49
CA ALA A 159 6.45 -5.87 9.73
C ALA A 159 7.12 -4.49 9.63
N PHE A 160 8.33 -4.43 9.06
CA PHE A 160 9.00 -3.16 8.77
C PHE A 160 8.19 -2.29 7.78
N GLN A 161 7.65 -2.91 6.71
CA GLN A 161 6.78 -2.24 5.75
C GLN A 161 5.58 -1.57 6.44
N ILE A 162 4.92 -2.25 7.38
CA ILE A 162 3.76 -1.72 8.12
C ILE A 162 4.16 -0.46 8.90
N VAL A 163 5.31 -0.48 9.58
CA VAL A 163 5.82 0.67 10.33
C VAL A 163 6.19 1.83 9.38
N ALA A 164 6.89 1.53 8.28
CA ALA A 164 7.24 2.52 7.26
C ALA A 164 5.99 3.16 6.63
N ASN A 165 4.95 2.37 6.39
CA ASN A 165 3.68 2.85 5.86
C ASN A 165 2.95 3.77 6.86
N ALA A 166 2.98 3.42 8.15
CA ALA A 166 2.42 4.27 9.21
C ALA A 166 3.16 5.62 9.27
N LEU A 167 4.49 5.62 9.21
CA LEU A 167 5.31 6.83 9.16
C LEU A 167 4.96 7.69 7.93
N ALA A 168 4.89 7.07 6.74
CA ALA A 168 4.51 7.74 5.50
C ALA A 168 3.11 8.37 5.60
N ALA A 169 2.15 7.67 6.18
CA ALA A 169 0.79 8.16 6.37
C ALA A 169 0.73 9.37 7.33
N VAL A 170 1.51 9.35 8.42
CA VAL A 170 1.62 10.47 9.36
C VAL A 170 2.26 11.69 8.70
N LEU A 171 3.41 11.51 8.03
CA LEU A 171 4.10 12.59 7.32
C LEU A 171 3.24 13.18 6.20
N GLY A 172 2.57 12.33 5.42
CA GLY A 172 1.67 12.77 4.35
C GLY A 172 0.49 13.59 4.87
N ARG A 173 -0.13 13.18 5.99
CA ARG A 173 -1.19 13.97 6.65
C ARG A 173 -0.67 15.31 7.16
N TYR A 174 0.51 15.33 7.77
CA TYR A 174 1.12 16.57 8.24
C TYR A 174 1.34 17.53 7.06
N ILE A 175 2.01 17.10 5.99
CA ILE A 175 2.30 17.92 4.81
C ILE A 175 1.03 18.46 4.17
N ASN A 176 0.00 17.64 4.01
CA ASN A 176 -1.27 18.06 3.42
C ASN A 176 -2.02 19.10 4.27
N ARG A 177 -1.75 19.19 5.58
CA ARG A 177 -2.36 20.20 6.48
C ARG A 177 -1.49 21.44 6.64
N SER A 178 -0.17 21.28 6.70
CA SER A 178 0.77 22.36 7.02
C SER A 178 1.25 23.13 5.78
N THR A 179 1.19 22.52 4.60
CA THR A 179 1.65 23.13 3.35
C THR A 179 0.50 23.48 2.42
N LYS A 180 0.67 24.50 1.58
CA LYS A 180 -0.30 24.88 0.54
C LYS A 180 -0.10 24.09 -0.77
N LEU A 181 0.60 22.95 -0.71
CA LEU A 181 0.93 22.16 -1.89
C LEU A 181 -0.28 21.37 -2.36
N SER A 182 -0.50 21.34 -3.68
CA SER A 182 -1.51 20.46 -4.25
C SER A 182 -1.10 18.99 -4.06
N ALA A 183 -2.05 18.11 -3.76
CA ALA A 183 -1.78 16.68 -3.58
C ALA A 183 -1.00 16.05 -4.74
N LEU A 184 -1.29 16.43 -6.00
CA LEU A 184 -0.53 15.93 -7.15
C LEU A 184 0.95 16.32 -7.08
N LEU A 185 1.25 17.56 -6.70
CA LEU A 185 2.63 18.02 -6.58
C LEU A 185 3.37 17.30 -5.44
N THR A 186 2.74 17.18 -4.27
CA THR A 186 3.28 16.45 -3.13
C THR A 186 3.60 15.00 -3.52
N THR A 187 2.65 14.30 -4.15
CA THR A 187 2.83 12.94 -4.64
C THR A 187 3.94 12.85 -5.67
N THR A 188 3.95 13.70 -6.70
CA THR A 188 4.96 13.61 -7.77
C THR A 188 6.37 13.91 -7.26
N VAL A 189 6.57 14.93 -6.43
CA VAL A 189 7.90 15.27 -5.91
C VAL A 189 8.41 14.19 -4.94
N SER A 190 7.59 13.76 -3.99
CA SER A 190 7.97 12.69 -3.06
C SER A 190 8.21 11.36 -3.79
N MET A 191 7.38 11.03 -4.79
CA MET A 191 7.59 9.85 -5.65
C MET A 191 8.89 9.93 -6.40
N GLY A 192 9.22 11.07 -7.00
CA GLY A 192 10.48 11.25 -7.71
C GLY A 192 11.69 11.02 -6.81
N ILE A 193 11.71 11.63 -5.62
CA ILE A 193 12.81 11.46 -4.66
C ILE A 193 12.93 9.99 -4.24
N GLY A 194 11.83 9.41 -3.73
CA GLY A 194 11.85 8.04 -3.21
C GLY A 194 12.11 6.98 -4.27
N ALA A 195 11.56 7.16 -5.49
CA ALA A 195 11.76 6.24 -6.59
C ALA A 195 13.19 6.24 -7.11
N LEU A 196 13.81 7.42 -7.24
CA LEU A 196 15.20 7.52 -7.67
C LEU A 196 16.15 6.96 -6.62
N THR A 197 15.94 7.26 -5.32
CA THR A 197 16.71 6.64 -4.25
C THR A 197 16.58 5.12 -4.27
N LEU A 198 15.36 4.61 -4.46
CA LEU A 198 15.10 3.18 -4.54
C LEU A 198 15.74 2.53 -5.77
N LEU A 199 15.67 3.18 -6.94
CA LEU A 199 16.26 2.69 -8.19
C LEU A 199 17.78 2.63 -8.08
N PHE A 200 18.44 3.73 -7.68
CA PHE A 200 19.90 3.75 -7.57
C PHE A 200 20.42 2.86 -6.44
N GLY A 201 19.71 2.80 -5.30
CA GLY A 201 20.02 1.86 -4.23
C GLY A 201 19.86 0.41 -4.67
N GLY A 202 18.78 0.10 -5.39
CA GLY A 202 18.54 -1.23 -5.97
C GLY A 202 19.62 -1.62 -6.97
N LEU A 203 19.98 -0.74 -7.91
CA LEU A 203 21.06 -0.97 -8.86
C LEU A 203 22.41 -1.18 -8.17
N ALA A 204 22.69 -0.45 -7.10
CA ALA A 204 23.94 -0.58 -6.35
C ALA A 204 24.04 -1.91 -5.58
N VAL A 205 22.92 -2.40 -5.04
CA VAL A 205 22.89 -3.63 -4.21
C VAL A 205 22.63 -4.89 -5.02
N GLN A 206 21.77 -4.81 -6.05
CA GLN A 206 21.27 -5.94 -6.82
C GLN A 206 21.79 -5.98 -8.27
N GLY A 207 22.50 -4.93 -8.72
CA GLY A 207 23.03 -4.83 -10.07
C GLY A 207 22.00 -4.43 -11.13
N LEU A 208 22.46 -4.42 -12.38
CA LEU A 208 21.63 -4.12 -13.55
C LEU A 208 20.76 -5.34 -13.92
N PRO A 209 19.44 -5.18 -14.06
CA PRO A 209 18.56 -6.27 -14.47
C PRO A 209 18.69 -6.50 -15.98
N ILE A 210 18.48 -7.74 -16.38
CA ILE A 210 18.27 -8.06 -17.80
C ILE A 210 16.78 -7.83 -18.08
N LEU A 211 16.48 -6.81 -18.89
CA LEU A 211 15.10 -6.45 -19.22
C LEU A 211 14.73 -7.00 -20.59
N ASP A 212 13.87 -8.00 -20.59
CA ASP A 212 13.20 -8.47 -21.81
C ASP A 212 11.91 -7.66 -22.07
N LEU A 213 11.26 -7.93 -23.21
CA LEU A 213 10.03 -7.23 -23.58
C LEU A 213 8.91 -7.45 -22.55
N ASN A 214 8.81 -8.65 -21.99
CA ASN A 214 7.81 -8.97 -20.97
C ASN A 214 8.02 -8.14 -19.69
N SER A 215 9.26 -8.06 -19.21
CA SER A 215 9.64 -7.23 -18.07
C SER A 215 9.29 -5.76 -18.28
N LEU A 216 9.57 -5.23 -19.47
CA LEU A 216 9.23 -3.85 -19.83
C LEU A 216 7.71 -3.61 -19.88
N LEU A 217 6.94 -4.54 -20.45
CA LEU A 217 5.48 -4.47 -20.49
C LEU A 217 4.87 -4.51 -19.08
N ILE A 218 5.38 -5.39 -18.21
CA ILE A 218 4.97 -5.47 -16.80
C ILE A 218 5.27 -4.17 -16.08
N ILE A 219 6.50 -3.64 -16.18
CA ILE A 219 6.87 -2.34 -15.57
C ILE A 219 5.96 -1.23 -16.09
N GLY A 220 5.76 -1.16 -17.41
CA GLY A 220 4.92 -0.14 -18.05
C GLY A 220 3.47 -0.19 -17.57
N TRP A 221 2.88 -1.39 -17.51
CA TRP A 221 1.53 -1.60 -17.01
C TRP A 221 1.42 -1.21 -15.53
N LEU A 222 2.35 -1.67 -14.69
CA LEU A 222 2.36 -1.36 -13.27
C LEU A 222 2.51 0.14 -13.01
N ALA A 223 3.35 0.82 -13.79
CA ALA A 223 3.60 2.25 -13.66
C ALA A 223 2.41 3.10 -14.16
N LEU A 224 1.85 2.76 -15.31
CA LEU A 224 0.76 3.54 -15.92
C LEU A 224 -0.60 3.23 -15.27
N VAL A 225 -0.98 1.95 -15.26
CA VAL A 225 -2.34 1.52 -14.87
C VAL A 225 -2.45 1.39 -13.35
N ASN A 226 -1.59 0.57 -12.73
CA ASN A 226 -1.70 0.27 -11.30
C ASN A 226 -1.17 1.39 -10.40
N THR A 227 -0.37 2.31 -10.94
CA THR A 227 0.22 3.41 -10.17
C THR A 227 -0.41 4.74 -10.58
N ALA A 228 -0.06 5.32 -11.72
CA ALA A 228 -0.52 6.66 -12.08
C ALA A 228 -2.06 6.78 -12.21
N PHE A 229 -2.69 5.89 -12.98
CA PHE A 229 -4.14 5.88 -13.18
C PHE A 229 -4.90 5.49 -11.90
N ALA A 230 -4.56 4.35 -11.29
CA ALA A 230 -5.23 3.87 -10.08
C ALA A 230 -5.11 4.85 -8.90
N PHE A 231 -3.94 5.48 -8.66
CA PHE A 231 -3.82 6.50 -7.62
C PHE A 231 -4.67 7.73 -7.92
N THR A 232 -4.73 8.17 -9.18
CA THR A 232 -5.56 9.32 -9.57
C THR A 232 -7.04 9.02 -9.33
N LEU A 233 -7.48 7.82 -9.73
CA LEU A 233 -8.86 7.37 -9.54
C LEU A 233 -9.20 7.20 -8.05
N TRP A 234 -8.30 6.61 -7.26
CA TRP A 234 -8.46 6.49 -5.81
C TRP A 234 -8.65 7.84 -5.14
N ASN A 235 -7.75 8.79 -5.40
CA ASN A 235 -7.86 10.15 -4.87
C ASN A 235 -9.14 10.86 -5.28
N HIS A 236 -9.67 10.56 -6.48
CA HIS A 236 -10.98 11.05 -6.88
C HIS A 236 -12.10 10.46 -6.02
N THR A 237 -12.07 9.15 -5.75
CA THR A 237 -13.08 8.49 -4.90
C THR A 237 -13.08 9.02 -3.47
N LEU A 238 -11.92 9.38 -2.92
CA LEU A 238 -11.78 9.95 -1.57
C LEU A 238 -12.47 11.32 -1.39
N ARG A 239 -12.89 11.98 -2.48
CA ARG A 239 -13.67 13.22 -2.41
C ARG A 239 -15.15 12.97 -2.10
N THR A 240 -15.62 11.75 -2.33
CA THR A 240 -17.03 11.36 -2.20
C THR A 240 -17.23 10.30 -1.13
N LEU A 241 -16.32 9.32 -1.07
CA LEU A 241 -16.36 8.24 -0.10
C LEU A 241 -15.81 8.68 1.24
N THR A 242 -16.44 8.21 2.31
CA THR A 242 -15.93 8.33 3.66
C THR A 242 -14.71 7.43 3.86
N ALA A 243 -13.87 7.75 4.83
CA ALA A 243 -12.72 6.91 5.20
C ALA A 243 -13.12 5.46 5.55
N VAL A 244 -14.30 5.26 6.14
CA VAL A 244 -14.82 3.92 6.48
C VAL A 244 -15.16 3.14 5.20
N GLU A 245 -15.88 3.75 4.27
CA GLU A 245 -16.20 3.12 2.98
C GLU A 245 -14.93 2.77 2.19
N SER A 246 -13.97 3.70 2.12
CA SER A 246 -12.69 3.44 1.47
C SER A 246 -11.91 2.30 2.13
N SER A 247 -11.93 2.23 3.47
CA SER A 247 -11.25 1.17 4.21
C SER A 247 -11.90 -0.20 4.01
N LEU A 248 -13.23 -0.26 4.01
CA LEU A 248 -13.98 -1.49 3.73
C LEU A 248 -13.73 -1.98 2.31
N ILE A 249 -13.76 -1.07 1.33
CA ILE A 249 -13.45 -1.39 -0.06
C ILE A 249 -11.99 -1.86 -0.16
N ASN A 250 -11.04 -1.20 0.48
CA ASN A 250 -9.64 -1.64 0.48
C ASN A 250 -9.45 -3.05 1.09
N SER A 251 -10.19 -3.37 2.14
CA SER A 251 -10.16 -4.70 2.78
C SER A 251 -10.60 -5.82 1.83
N THR A 252 -11.35 -5.52 0.76
CA THR A 252 -11.69 -6.51 -0.28
C THR A 252 -10.47 -6.99 -1.06
N MET A 253 -9.35 -6.25 -1.05
CA MET A 253 -8.09 -6.68 -1.67
C MET A 253 -7.58 -8.00 -1.11
N LEU A 254 -7.83 -8.31 0.17
CA LEU A 254 -7.43 -9.58 0.77
C LEU A 254 -8.03 -10.77 0.00
N ILE A 255 -9.33 -10.70 -0.27
CA ILE A 255 -10.06 -11.73 -1.01
C ILE A 255 -9.68 -11.71 -2.51
N GLN A 256 -9.58 -10.53 -3.10
CA GLN A 256 -9.20 -10.38 -4.51
C GLN A 256 -7.81 -10.94 -4.80
N ILE A 257 -6.82 -10.66 -3.94
CA ILE A 257 -5.45 -11.18 -4.07
C ILE A 257 -5.44 -12.70 -3.96
N GLY A 258 -6.18 -13.29 -2.99
CA GLY A 258 -6.26 -14.74 -2.87
C GLY A 258 -6.83 -15.42 -4.12
N ILE A 259 -7.92 -14.88 -4.67
CA ILE A 259 -8.54 -15.40 -5.91
C ILE A 259 -7.59 -15.25 -7.10
N LEU A 260 -6.97 -14.07 -7.25
CA LEU A 260 -6.05 -13.81 -8.37
C LEU A 260 -4.77 -14.65 -8.26
N ALA A 261 -4.24 -14.86 -7.06
CA ALA A 261 -3.08 -15.72 -6.83
C ALA A 261 -3.38 -17.17 -7.23
N TRP A 262 -4.56 -17.69 -6.85
CA TRP A 262 -4.99 -19.02 -7.27
C TRP A 262 -5.10 -19.14 -8.80
N ILE A 263 -5.72 -18.16 -9.47
CA ILE A 263 -5.94 -18.20 -10.92
C ILE A 263 -4.64 -18.06 -11.71
N PHE A 264 -3.75 -17.14 -11.31
CA PHE A 264 -2.59 -16.74 -12.13
C PHE A 264 -1.26 -17.33 -11.67
N LEU A 265 -1.10 -17.63 -10.37
CA LEU A 265 0.13 -18.19 -9.81
C LEU A 265 0.00 -19.69 -9.54
N GLY A 266 -1.22 -20.23 -9.57
CA GLY A 266 -1.49 -21.62 -9.20
C GLY A 266 -1.43 -21.86 -7.68
N ASP A 267 -1.33 -20.79 -6.87
CA ASP A 267 -1.32 -20.84 -5.42
C ASP A 267 -2.68 -21.33 -4.91
N SER A 268 -2.80 -22.63 -4.63
CA SER A 268 -4.02 -23.18 -4.06
C SER A 268 -4.03 -22.94 -2.54
N LEU A 269 -4.99 -22.15 -2.07
CA LEU A 269 -5.27 -22.02 -0.65
C LEU A 269 -6.03 -23.26 -0.17
N SER A 270 -5.56 -23.86 0.92
CA SER A 270 -6.30 -24.87 1.65
C SER A 270 -7.62 -24.30 2.19
N LEU A 271 -8.59 -25.18 2.46
CA LEU A 271 -9.86 -24.77 3.06
C LEU A 271 -9.65 -24.05 4.40
N GLN A 272 -8.63 -24.46 5.15
CA GLN A 272 -8.26 -23.83 6.41
C GLN A 272 -7.76 -22.40 6.22
N GLU A 273 -6.86 -22.16 5.25
CA GLU A 273 -6.37 -20.82 4.91
C GLU A 273 -7.52 -19.91 4.42
N ILE A 274 -8.45 -20.45 3.62
CA ILE A 274 -9.63 -19.70 3.17
C ILE A 274 -10.48 -19.28 4.37
N ILE A 275 -10.80 -20.22 5.28
CA ILE A 275 -11.60 -19.92 6.47
C ILE A 275 -10.87 -18.91 7.38
N GLY A 276 -9.58 -19.11 7.62
CA GLY A 276 -8.76 -18.19 8.42
C GLY A 276 -8.72 -16.78 7.83
N MET A 277 -8.55 -16.67 6.52
CA MET A 277 -8.55 -15.39 5.80
C MET A 277 -9.92 -14.69 5.86
N LEU A 278 -11.02 -15.42 5.72
CA LEU A 278 -12.38 -14.86 5.82
C LEU A 278 -12.68 -14.38 7.25
N ILE A 279 -12.32 -15.16 8.26
CA ILE A 279 -12.44 -14.75 9.66
C ILE A 279 -11.61 -13.49 9.92
N ALA A 280 -10.37 -13.46 9.44
CA ALA A 280 -9.50 -12.30 9.57
C ALA A 280 -10.09 -11.05 8.91
N ALA A 281 -10.62 -11.18 7.69
CA ALA A 281 -11.28 -10.10 6.97
C ALA A 281 -12.45 -9.52 7.77
N VAL A 282 -13.31 -10.37 8.34
CA VAL A 282 -14.44 -9.94 9.19
C VAL A 282 -13.95 -9.19 10.43
N GLY A 283 -12.91 -9.71 11.09
CA GLY A 283 -12.32 -9.06 12.26
C GLY A 283 -11.80 -7.65 11.96
N VAL A 284 -11.07 -7.48 10.85
CA VAL A 284 -10.57 -6.18 10.39
C VAL A 284 -11.70 -5.22 10.06
N MET A 285 -12.74 -5.68 9.36
CA MET A 285 -13.91 -4.86 9.05
C MET A 285 -14.58 -4.34 10.32
N LEU A 286 -14.74 -5.17 11.35
CA LEU A 286 -15.31 -4.77 12.64
C LEU A 286 -14.45 -3.71 13.36
N VAL A 287 -13.12 -3.84 13.31
CA VAL A 287 -12.19 -2.83 13.84
C VAL A 287 -12.37 -1.48 13.13
N GLN A 288 -12.47 -1.50 11.80
CA GLN A 288 -12.53 -0.30 10.98
C GLN A 288 -13.89 0.42 11.06
N LEU A 289 -14.99 -0.31 11.19
CA LEU A 289 -16.35 0.26 11.24
C LEU A 289 -16.57 1.20 12.44
N LYS A 290 -15.94 0.92 13.59
CA LYS A 290 -16.26 1.62 14.85
C LYS A 290 -15.18 2.56 15.37
N GLY A 291 -13.97 2.52 14.80
CA GLY A 291 -12.87 3.40 15.20
C GLY A 291 -13.09 4.89 14.97
N ARG A 292 -14.14 5.28 14.25
CA ARG A 292 -14.44 6.69 13.98
C ARG A 292 -15.53 7.30 14.85
N ARG A 293 -16.28 6.52 15.65
CA ARG A 293 -17.19 7.12 16.65
C ARG A 293 -16.45 7.75 17.83
N SER A 294 -15.17 7.41 18.00
CA SER A 294 -14.31 7.89 19.10
C SER A 294 -13.44 9.10 18.73
N GLN A 295 -13.41 9.52 17.46
CA GLN A 295 -12.72 10.75 17.06
C GLN A 295 -13.72 11.92 17.15
N PRO A 296 -13.51 12.92 18.04
CA PRO A 296 -14.31 14.12 18.02
C PRO A 296 -14.12 14.81 16.67
N ALA A 297 -15.22 15.26 16.06
CA ALA A 297 -15.15 16.20 14.96
C ALA A 297 -14.47 17.49 15.49
N THR A 298 -13.23 17.72 15.09
CA THR A 298 -12.59 19.04 15.16
C THR A 298 -12.95 19.83 13.92
#